data_AF-A0A3D4JAN7-F1
#
_entry.id   AF-A0A3D4JAN7-F1
#
_cell.length_a   1.000
_cell.length_b   1.000
_cell.length_c   1.000
_cell.angle_alpha   90.00
_cell.angle_beta   90.00
_cell.angle_gamma   90.00
#
_symmetry.space_group_name_H-M   'P 1'
#
loop_
_entity.id
_entity.type
_entity.pdbx_description
1 polymer ?
#
loop_
_entity_poly.entity_id
_entity_poly.type
_entity_poly.pdbx_seq_one_letter_code
_entity_poly.pdbx_strand_id
1 'polypeptide(L)'
;MNIQRVDSIHAPHLENQLSYVGLDSWMNFVHEMYNHKIHRFVAEENNQIVGALSLVEIKHPVFGHYLATAPFGSYGGFAFENESARDKLLESAKQLASEIEAEYISVRFDQTDSSPLSNWIQHPTYQTYLIDLNPNPDDLLKKFSSDHRNHIRKS
;
A
#
# COMPACT_ATOMS: atom_id res chain seq x y z
N MET A 1 -16.97 0.93 -13.90
CA MET A 1 -15.93 0.20 -13.14
C MET A 1 -16.32 -1.19 -12.66
N ASN A 2 -15.52 -2.18 -13.05
CA ASN A 2 -15.56 -3.60 -12.69
C ASN A 2 -14.43 -3.93 -11.69
N ILE A 3 -14.65 -4.84 -10.73
CA ILE A 3 -13.59 -5.33 -9.84
C ILE A 3 -13.27 -6.77 -10.19
N GLN A 4 -11.98 -7.10 -10.29
CA GLN A 4 -11.51 -8.44 -10.58
C GLN A 4 -10.48 -8.87 -9.55
N ARG A 5 -10.57 -10.11 -9.09
CA ARG A 5 -9.47 -10.78 -8.39
C ARG A 5 -8.48 -11.28 -9.44
N VAL A 6 -7.19 -11.05 -9.21
CA VAL A 6 -6.13 -11.38 -10.17
C VAL A 6 -4.97 -12.09 -9.48
N ASP A 7 -4.17 -12.84 -10.23
CA ASP A 7 -2.95 -13.46 -9.70
C ASP A 7 -1.76 -12.50 -9.71
N SER A 8 -1.79 -11.50 -10.60
CA SER A 8 -0.72 -10.50 -10.80
C SER A 8 -1.32 -9.14 -11.14
N ILE A 9 -0.69 -8.05 -10.72
CA ILE A 9 -1.10 -6.67 -11.06
C ILE A 9 -0.13 -6.11 -12.09
N HIS A 10 -0.62 -5.86 -13.31
CA HIS A 10 0.14 -5.18 -14.36
C HIS A 10 -0.37 -3.75 -14.58
N ALA A 11 0.05 -2.82 -13.72
CA ALA A 11 -0.33 -1.41 -13.77
C ALA A 11 0.86 -0.48 -13.42
N PRO A 12 1.83 -0.29 -14.34
CA PRO A 12 3.06 0.46 -14.06
C PRO A 12 2.82 1.89 -13.52
N HIS A 13 1.74 2.54 -13.97
CA HIS A 13 1.36 3.89 -13.53
C HIS A 13 0.89 3.95 -12.07
N LEU A 14 0.50 2.82 -11.47
CA LEU A 14 0.08 2.72 -10.07
C LEU A 14 1.22 2.29 -9.12
N GLU A 15 2.38 1.87 -9.64
CA GLU A 15 3.46 1.29 -8.84
C GLU A 15 3.95 2.20 -7.70
N ASN A 16 4.02 3.51 -7.94
CA ASN A 16 4.44 4.47 -6.91
C ASN A 16 3.49 4.49 -5.71
N GLN A 17 2.17 4.40 -5.94
CA GLN A 17 1.18 4.34 -4.86
C GLN A 17 1.11 2.97 -4.21
N LEU A 18 1.26 1.90 -5.01
CA LEU A 18 1.38 0.54 -4.49
C LEU A 18 2.62 0.39 -3.59
N SER A 19 3.68 1.17 -3.83
CA SER A 19 5.01 0.99 -3.23
C SER A 19 5.55 -0.42 -3.50
N TYR A 20 6.80 -0.69 -3.12
CA TYR A 20 7.37 -2.03 -3.28
C TYR A 20 6.51 -3.12 -2.62
N VAL A 21 5.83 -2.76 -1.53
CA VAL A 21 4.98 -3.68 -0.75
C VAL A 21 3.82 -4.24 -1.58
N GLY A 22 3.24 -3.44 -2.46
CA GLY A 22 2.11 -3.85 -3.30
C GLY A 22 2.49 -4.63 -4.56
N LEU A 23 3.77 -4.61 -4.95
CA LEU A 23 4.25 -5.22 -6.19
C LEU A 23 4.24 -6.74 -6.13
N ASP A 24 4.08 -7.37 -7.29
CA ASP A 24 4.05 -8.82 -7.41
C ASP A 24 5.33 -9.48 -6.92
N SER A 25 6.50 -8.87 -7.18
CA SER A 25 7.79 -9.38 -6.72
C SER A 25 7.87 -9.51 -5.20
N TRP A 26 7.40 -8.50 -4.46
CA TRP A 26 7.40 -8.53 -3.00
C TRP A 26 6.33 -9.48 -2.46
N MET A 27 5.11 -9.40 -3.01
CA MET A 27 4.00 -10.24 -2.55
C MET A 27 4.28 -11.72 -2.80
N ASN A 28 4.90 -12.08 -3.93
CA ASN A 28 5.33 -13.45 -4.21
C ASN A 28 6.45 -13.89 -3.26
N PHE A 29 7.43 -13.02 -2.99
CA PHE A 29 8.46 -13.29 -1.97
C PHE A 29 7.84 -13.56 -0.59
N VAL A 30 6.86 -12.76 -0.16
CA VAL A 30 6.16 -12.97 1.12
C VAL A 30 5.45 -14.33 1.15
N HIS A 31 4.80 -14.70 0.05
CA HIS A 31 4.17 -16.01 -0.07
C HIS A 31 5.20 -17.15 0.01
N GLU A 32 6.27 -17.07 -0.77
CA GLU A 32 7.29 -18.12 -0.88
C GLU A 32 8.05 -18.33 0.43
N MET A 33 8.39 -17.25 1.14
CA MET A 33 9.22 -17.32 2.35
C MET A 33 8.41 -17.58 3.62
N TYR A 34 7.21 -17.00 3.72
CA TYR A 34 6.41 -17.03 4.95
C TYR A 34 5.13 -17.85 4.83
N ASN A 35 4.81 -18.35 3.63
CA ASN A 35 3.61 -19.15 3.35
C ASN A 35 2.30 -18.40 3.69
N HIS A 36 2.33 -17.07 3.70
CA HIS A 36 1.13 -16.25 3.82
C HIS A 36 0.40 -16.20 2.48
N LYS A 37 -0.93 -16.31 2.50
CA LYS A 37 -1.72 -16.21 1.26
C LYS A 37 -1.80 -14.76 0.81
N ILE A 38 -1.78 -14.57 -0.50
CA ILE A 38 -1.85 -13.26 -1.13
C ILE A 38 -3.15 -13.15 -1.90
N HIS A 39 -3.77 -11.98 -1.80
CA HIS A 39 -5.02 -11.66 -2.47
C HIS A 39 -4.84 -10.33 -3.20
N ARG A 40 -5.05 -10.33 -4.52
CA ARG A 40 -4.93 -9.11 -5.34
C ARG A 40 -6.25 -8.80 -6.02
N PHE A 41 -6.58 -7.52 -6.08
CA PHE A 41 -7.74 -6.99 -6.76
C PHE A 41 -7.34 -5.83 -7.65
N VAL A 42 -8.00 -5.72 -8.80
CA VAL A 42 -7.90 -4.55 -9.69
C VAL A 42 -9.28 -3.95 -9.92
N ALA A 43 -9.33 -2.64 -9.99
CA ALA A 43 -10.49 -1.87 -10.41
C ALA A 43 -10.26 -1.41 -11.85
N GLU A 44 -11.15 -1.84 -12.74
CA GLU A 44 -11.04 -1.57 -14.18
C GLU A 44 -12.20 -0.70 -14.66
N GLU A 45 -11.87 0.35 -15.40
CA GLU A 45 -12.82 1.22 -16.08
C GLU A 45 -12.34 1.53 -17.50
N ASN A 46 -13.22 1.40 -18.50
CA ASN A 46 -12.88 1.60 -19.91
C ASN A 46 -11.64 0.82 -20.38
N ASN A 47 -11.51 -0.45 -19.94
CA ASN A 47 -10.35 -1.33 -20.20
C ASN A 47 -9.02 -0.79 -19.65
N GLN A 48 -9.05 0.09 -18.65
CA GLN A 48 -7.88 0.59 -17.95
C GLN A 48 -7.98 0.28 -16.46
N ILE A 49 -6.86 -0.15 -15.86
CA ILE A 49 -6.75 -0.35 -14.42
C ILE A 49 -6.62 1.03 -13.76
N VAL A 50 -7.65 1.42 -13.03
CA VAL A 50 -7.75 2.70 -12.29
C VAL A 50 -7.54 2.53 -10.79
N GLY A 51 -7.32 1.30 -10.33
CA GLY A 51 -6.96 1.02 -8.95
C GLY A 51 -6.51 -0.42 -8.76
N ALA A 52 -5.72 -0.65 -7.73
CA ALA A 52 -5.16 -1.94 -7.38
C ALA A 52 -5.04 -2.08 -5.86
N LEU A 53 -5.31 -3.28 -5.35
CA LEU A 53 -5.22 -3.62 -3.94
C LEU A 53 -4.56 -4.98 -3.77
N SER A 54 -3.46 -5.02 -3.03
CA SER A 54 -2.73 -6.23 -2.65
C SER A 54 -2.86 -6.42 -1.14
N LEU A 55 -3.33 -7.60 -0.73
CA LEU A 55 -3.55 -7.98 0.66
C LEU A 55 -2.83 -9.29 0.96
N VAL A 56 -2.30 -9.37 2.17
CA VAL A 56 -1.74 -10.58 2.75
C VAL A 56 -2.70 -11.08 3.83
N GLU A 57 -3.03 -12.37 3.80
CA GLU A 57 -3.79 -13.07 4.84
C GLU A 57 -2.84 -13.55 5.94
N ILE A 58 -3.02 -13.02 7.14
CA ILE A 58 -2.22 -13.36 8.31
C ILE A 58 -3.10 -14.12 9.30
N LYS A 59 -2.63 -15.31 9.70
CA LYS A 59 -3.19 -16.10 10.80
C LYS A 59 -2.15 -16.20 11.89
N HIS A 60 -2.40 -15.54 13.03
CA HIS A 60 -1.46 -15.48 14.13
C HIS A 60 -2.15 -15.82 15.46
N PRO A 61 -1.56 -16.67 16.34
CA PRO A 61 -2.20 -17.07 17.60
C PRO A 61 -2.54 -15.92 18.55
N VAL A 62 -1.78 -14.81 18.50
CA VAL A 62 -1.96 -13.65 19.39
C VAL A 62 -2.73 -12.52 18.71
N PHE A 63 -2.61 -12.37 17.39
CA PHE A 63 -3.19 -11.24 16.66
C PHE A 63 -4.44 -11.62 15.87
N GLY A 64 -4.85 -12.89 15.94
CA GLY A 64 -6.03 -13.39 15.27
C GLY A 64 -5.81 -13.62 13.78
N HIS A 65 -6.92 -13.61 13.04
CA HIS A 65 -6.97 -13.76 11.59
C HIS A 65 -7.32 -12.43 10.92
N TYR A 66 -6.44 -11.88 10.08
CA TYR A 66 -6.67 -10.58 9.45
C TYR A 66 -6.06 -10.46 8.05
N LEU A 67 -6.54 -9.46 7.31
CA LEU A 67 -5.97 -9.04 6.03
C LEU A 67 -5.17 -7.75 6.22
N ALA A 68 -4.00 -7.63 5.61
CA ALA A 68 -3.21 -6.41 5.65
C ALA A 68 -2.53 -6.07 4.33
N THR A 69 -2.46 -4.79 3.98
CA THR A 69 -1.72 -4.36 2.77
C THR A 69 -0.20 -4.35 2.99
N ALA A 70 0.26 -4.08 4.21
CA ALA A 70 1.69 -3.92 4.52
C ALA A 70 2.11 -4.57 5.86
N PRO A 71 1.94 -5.89 6.06
CA PRO A 71 2.37 -6.56 7.29
C PRO A 71 3.89 -6.59 7.50
N PHE A 72 4.67 -6.42 6.42
CA PHE A 72 6.15 -6.42 6.42
C PHE A 72 6.74 -5.17 5.76
N GLY A 73 5.97 -4.07 5.74
CA GLY A 73 6.39 -2.80 5.17
C GLY A 73 5.73 -1.62 5.89
N SER A 74 6.15 -0.40 5.58
CA SER A 74 5.65 0.79 6.27
C SER A 74 4.24 1.20 5.81
N TYR A 75 4.04 1.29 4.49
CA TYR A 75 2.80 1.65 3.82
C TYR A 75 2.81 1.14 2.36
N GLY A 76 1.65 1.14 1.71
CA GLY A 76 1.47 0.69 0.32
C GLY A 76 0.51 -0.49 0.22
N GLY A 77 0.53 -1.14 -0.94
CA GLY A 77 -0.37 -2.23 -1.29
C GLY A 77 -1.76 -1.77 -1.70
N PHE A 78 -2.02 -0.46 -1.79
CA PHE A 78 -3.31 0.07 -2.21
C PHE A 78 -3.12 1.35 -3.02
N ALA A 79 -3.63 1.36 -4.25
CA ALA A 79 -3.51 2.46 -5.20
C ALA A 79 -4.84 2.68 -5.92
N PHE A 80 -5.16 3.93 -6.21
CA PHE A 80 -6.38 4.29 -6.95
C PHE A 80 -6.26 5.69 -7.53
N GLU A 81 -6.88 5.89 -8.69
CA GLU A 81 -6.91 7.20 -9.38
C GLU A 81 -8.14 8.02 -9.01
N ASN A 82 -9.17 7.39 -8.43
CA ASN A 82 -10.40 8.04 -8.03
C ASN A 82 -11.06 7.36 -6.81
N GLU A 83 -11.92 8.10 -6.12
CA GLU A 83 -12.59 7.63 -4.90
C GLU A 83 -13.53 6.45 -5.14
N SER A 84 -14.13 6.35 -6.34
CA SER A 84 -14.97 5.20 -6.64
C SER A 84 -14.15 3.91 -6.65
N ALA A 85 -12.95 3.93 -7.23
CA ALA A 85 -12.03 2.79 -7.25
C ALA A 85 -11.59 2.42 -5.83
N ARG A 86 -11.23 3.42 -5.01
CA ARG A 86 -10.95 3.23 -3.58
C ARG A 86 -12.08 2.47 -2.88
N ASP A 87 -13.30 2.99 -2.98
CA ASP A 87 -14.44 2.48 -2.23
C ASP A 87 -14.80 1.04 -2.64
N LYS A 88 -14.81 0.74 -3.95
CA LYS A 88 -15.12 -0.61 -4.45
C LYS A 88 -14.03 -1.63 -4.11
N LEU A 89 -12.76 -1.23 -4.13
CA LEU A 89 -11.66 -2.11 -3.71
C LEU A 89 -11.73 -2.43 -2.22
N LEU A 90 -12.03 -1.43 -1.38
CA LEU A 90 -12.23 -1.64 0.05
C LEU A 90 -13.46 -2.49 0.36
N GLU A 91 -14.55 -2.36 -0.42
CA GLU A 91 -15.70 -3.25 -0.29
C GLU A 91 -15.35 -4.69 -0.68
N SER A 92 -14.53 -4.87 -1.72
CA SER A 92 -14.05 -6.21 -2.13
C SER A 92 -13.15 -6.83 -1.04
N ALA A 93 -12.35 -6.02 -0.35
CA ALA A 93 -11.57 -6.47 0.81
C ALA A 93 -12.47 -6.91 1.97
N LYS A 94 -13.56 -6.18 2.24
CA LYS A 94 -14.56 -6.55 3.26
C LYS A 94 -15.29 -7.84 2.90
N GLN A 95 -15.69 -8.00 1.65
CA GLN A 95 -16.29 -9.23 1.17
C GLN A 95 -15.32 -10.40 1.36
N LEU A 96 -14.06 -10.24 0.95
CA LEU A 96 -13.04 -11.26 1.17
C LEU A 96 -12.86 -11.58 2.66
N ALA A 97 -12.79 -10.57 3.53
CA ALA A 97 -12.68 -10.78 4.97
C ALA A 97 -13.84 -11.62 5.50
N SER A 98 -15.07 -11.37 5.04
CA SER A 98 -16.23 -12.19 5.39
C SER A 98 -16.12 -13.62 4.85
N GLU A 99 -15.62 -13.82 3.63
CA GLU A 99 -15.49 -15.13 3.00
C GLU A 99 -14.48 -16.03 3.73
N ILE A 100 -13.38 -15.46 4.22
CA ILE A 100 -12.33 -16.20 4.90
C ILE A 100 -12.47 -16.16 6.44
N GLU A 101 -13.47 -15.46 6.97
CA GLU A 101 -13.65 -15.23 8.42
C GLU A 101 -12.44 -14.51 9.05
N ALA A 102 -11.96 -13.46 8.39
CA ALA A 102 -10.99 -12.54 8.97
C ALA A 102 -11.70 -11.56 9.92
N GLU A 103 -11.08 -11.33 11.09
CA GLU A 103 -11.61 -10.51 12.17
C GLU A 103 -11.54 -9.01 11.85
N TYR A 104 -10.52 -8.60 11.10
CA TYR A 104 -10.34 -7.20 10.68
C TYR A 104 -9.46 -7.07 9.43
N ILE A 105 -9.44 -5.85 8.88
CA ILE A 105 -8.60 -5.47 7.74
C ILE A 105 -7.76 -4.26 8.14
N SER A 106 -6.45 -4.30 7.85
CA SER A 106 -5.53 -3.18 8.04
C SER A 106 -5.00 -2.68 6.70
N VAL A 107 -5.45 -1.51 6.28
CA VAL A 107 -5.02 -0.86 5.04
C VAL A 107 -4.14 0.34 5.38
N ARG A 108 -2.98 0.45 4.74
CA ARG A 108 -2.01 1.52 4.95
C ARG A 108 -1.64 2.16 3.63
N PHE A 109 -2.02 3.41 3.42
CA PHE A 109 -1.76 4.16 2.19
C PHE A 109 -1.58 5.65 2.50
N ASP A 110 -0.93 6.35 1.58
CA ASP A 110 -0.59 7.76 1.73
C ASP A 110 -1.72 8.64 1.19
N GLN A 111 -2.75 8.87 2.02
CA GLN A 111 -3.77 9.87 1.75
C GLN A 111 -4.24 10.49 3.07
N THR A 112 -3.96 11.78 3.26
CA THR A 112 -4.20 12.50 4.52
C THR A 112 -5.49 13.31 4.55
N ASP A 113 -6.12 13.53 3.38
CA ASP A 113 -7.07 14.64 3.22
C ASP A 113 -8.54 14.22 3.20
N SER A 114 -8.87 12.97 3.54
CA SER A 114 -10.25 12.49 3.59
C SER A 114 -10.57 11.82 4.93
N SER A 115 -11.76 12.12 5.45
CA SER A 115 -12.33 11.38 6.57
C SER A 115 -12.42 9.89 6.22
N PRO A 116 -12.16 8.98 7.17
CA PRO A 116 -12.30 7.56 6.89
C PRO A 116 -13.73 7.24 6.46
N LEU A 117 -13.85 6.28 5.54
CA LEU A 117 -15.15 5.74 5.12
C LEU A 117 -15.90 5.15 6.33
N SER A 118 -17.22 5.03 6.21
CA SER A 118 -18.03 4.36 7.22
C SER A 118 -17.50 2.95 7.51
N ASN A 119 -17.39 2.59 8.80
CA ASN A 119 -16.80 1.34 9.32
C ASN A 119 -15.27 1.20 9.17
N TRP A 120 -14.58 2.25 8.74
CA TRP A 120 -13.12 2.34 8.82
C TRP A 120 -12.70 3.25 9.97
N ILE A 121 -11.71 2.82 10.74
CA ILE A 121 -11.12 3.61 11.83
C ILE A 121 -9.71 4.01 11.40
N GLN A 122 -9.44 5.32 11.43
CA GLN A 122 -8.12 5.86 11.12
C GLN A 122 -7.23 5.84 12.36
N HIS A 123 -5.98 5.36 12.21
CA HIS A 123 -4.97 5.32 13.27
C HIS A 123 -3.73 6.16 12.89
N PRO A 124 -3.68 7.47 13.20
CA PRO A 124 -2.60 8.37 12.80
C PRO A 124 -1.36 8.21 13.70
N THR A 125 -0.75 7.03 13.67
CA THR A 125 0.40 6.66 14.53
C THR A 125 1.74 6.70 13.80
N TYR A 126 1.74 6.66 12.47
CA TYR A 126 2.93 6.61 11.63
C TYR A 126 3.11 7.92 10.88
N GLN A 127 4.37 8.37 10.76
CA GLN A 127 4.77 9.55 10.01
C GLN A 127 5.98 9.20 9.17
N THR A 128 5.97 9.61 7.90
CA THR A 128 7.08 9.42 6.96
C THR A 128 7.63 10.78 6.58
N TYR A 129 8.94 10.97 6.72
CA TYR A 129 9.62 12.18 6.27
C TYR A 129 10.15 11.94 4.86
N LEU A 130 9.56 12.61 3.88
CA LEU A 130 9.97 12.52 2.48
C LEU A 130 10.79 13.74 2.09
N ILE A 131 11.75 13.52 1.19
CA ILE A 131 12.52 14.59 0.55
C ILE A 131 12.56 14.35 -0.95
N ASP A 132 12.19 15.37 -1.72
CA ASP A 132 12.26 15.29 -3.17
C ASP A 132 13.73 15.19 -3.61
N LEU A 133 14.04 14.09 -4.31
CA LEU A 133 15.35 13.88 -4.89
C LEU A 133 15.46 14.67 -6.19
N ASN A 134 16.31 15.69 -6.17
CA ASN A 134 16.66 16.43 -7.37
C ASN A 134 17.64 15.61 -8.24
N PRO A 135 17.56 15.68 -9.57
CA PRO A 135 18.54 15.06 -10.47
C PRO A 135 19.97 15.54 -10.22
N ASN A 136 20.13 16.77 -9.73
CA ASN A 136 21.41 17.33 -9.32
C ASN A 136 21.57 17.25 -7.79
N PRO A 137 22.53 16.46 -7.27
CA PRO A 137 22.79 16.33 -5.84
C PRO A 137 23.10 17.67 -5.15
N ASP A 138 23.76 18.60 -5.85
CA ASP A 138 24.12 19.90 -5.26
C ASP A 138 22.88 20.73 -4.89
N ASP A 139 21.79 20.59 -5.64
CA ASP A 139 20.55 21.32 -5.39
C ASP A 139 19.79 20.75 -4.18
N LEU A 140 19.92 19.44 -3.93
CA LEU A 140 19.45 18.82 -2.69
C LEU A 140 20.28 19.29 -1.49
N LEU A 141 21.61 19.29 -1.62
CA LEU A 141 22.50 19.69 -0.53
C LEU A 141 22.26 21.13 -0.07
N LYS A 142 21.96 22.06 -0.98
CA LYS A 142 21.62 23.46 -0.66
C LYS A 142 20.40 23.59 0.27
N LYS A 143 19.49 22.60 0.30
CA LYS A 143 18.33 22.59 1.21
C LYS A 143 18.72 22.32 2.68
N PHE A 144 19.88 21.72 2.93
CA PHE A 144 20.37 21.45 4.28
C PHE A 144 21.16 22.63 4.86
N SER A 145 21.22 22.76 6.20
CA SER A 145 22.03 23.77 6.87
C SER A 145 23.53 23.57 6.62
N SER A 146 24.34 24.63 6.83
CA SER A 146 25.80 24.54 6.70
C SER A 146 26.41 23.44 7.55
N ASP A 147 25.94 23.28 8.79
CA ASP A 147 26.43 22.26 9.72
C ASP A 147 26.05 20.84 9.29
N HIS A 148 24.84 20.65 8.76
CA HIS A 148 24.39 19.37 8.23
C HIS A 148 25.19 19.00 6.97
N ARG A 149 25.38 19.93 6.02
CA ARG A 149 26.25 19.71 4.85
C ARG A 149 27.68 19.35 5.24
N ASN A 150 28.21 19.98 6.29
CA ASN A 150 29.55 19.69 6.79
C ASN A 150 29.66 18.27 7.38
N HIS A 151 28.61 17.76 8.03
CA HIS A 151 28.56 16.36 8.50
C HIS A 151 28.51 15.37 7.33
N ILE A 152 27.65 15.62 6.34
CA ILE A 152 27.52 14.76 5.15
C ILE A 152 28.87 14.60 4.44
N ARG A 153 29.61 15.70 4.24
CA ARG A 153 30.91 15.67 3.54
C ARG A 153 32.05 14.98 4.30
N LYS A 154 31.89 14.75 5.61
CA LYS A 154 32.90 14.13 6.47
C LYS A 154 32.65 12.64 6.72
N SER A 155 31.48 12.13 6.32
CA SER A 155 31.14 10.70 6.36
C SER A 155 31.77 9.99 5.17
#